data_AF-A0A165JPS5-F1
#
_entry.id   AF-A0A165JPS5-F1
#
_cell.length_a   1.000
_cell.length_b   1.000
_cell.length_c   1.000
_cell.angle_alpha   90.00
_cell.angle_beta   90.00
_cell.angle_gamma   90.00
#
_symmetry.space_group_name_H-M   'P 1'
#
loop_
_entity.id
_entity.type
_entity.pdbx_description
1 polymer ?
#
loop_
_entity_poly.entity_id
_entity_poly.type
_entity_poly.pdbx_seq_one_letter_code
_entity_poly.pdbx_strand_id
1 'polypeptide(L)'
;MRPAAILSAVAALGFGVVSAQSNTVPVTGLLGNATVVTDNPVGVAYHAALPTSNKTSVTGSVHAETSGNGTGVVFHVSISGLPTSGGPFLYHIHEDPVPANGSCTATEAHLDPFKRGETPPCDPSLPETCQVGDLSGKHGKINGTSFSASYTDLYASTNPELGSFFGNRSVVVHFANKTRITCANFVLMSNTTSPSATPTSSHPASFTNGAATVAHAAGSFATAGVVGLAGLVAAMLV
;
A
#
# COMPACT_ATOMS: atom_id res chain seq x y z
N MET A 1 -44.68 18.42 76.39
CA MET A 1 -45.81 17.84 75.61
C MET A 1 -45.65 18.25 74.15
N ARG A 2 -45.71 17.24 73.26
CA ARG A 2 -45.76 17.25 71.78
C ARG A 2 -44.50 17.67 70.98
N PRO A 3 -43.97 16.78 70.10
CA PRO A 3 -42.90 17.09 69.17
C PRO A 3 -43.46 17.66 67.86
N ALA A 4 -42.72 18.57 67.22
CA ALA A 4 -42.99 19.02 65.86
C ALA A 4 -42.17 18.15 64.89
N ALA A 5 -42.85 17.40 64.03
CA ALA A 5 -42.24 16.60 62.97
C ALA A 5 -41.89 17.52 61.78
N ILE A 6 -40.61 17.57 61.41
CA ILE A 6 -40.14 18.19 60.17
C ILE A 6 -40.09 17.09 59.10
N LEU A 7 -40.98 17.18 58.12
CA LEU A 7 -41.01 16.31 56.95
C LEU A 7 -39.94 16.79 55.95
N SER A 8 -38.80 16.10 55.86
CA SER A 8 -37.86 16.30 54.74
C SER A 8 -38.32 15.46 53.55
N ALA A 9 -38.79 16.13 52.50
CA ALA A 9 -39.05 15.50 51.21
C ALA A 9 -37.72 15.21 50.48
N VAL A 10 -37.36 13.93 50.37
CA VAL A 10 -36.23 13.49 49.54
C VAL A 10 -36.74 13.36 48.11
N ALA A 11 -36.33 14.27 47.23
CA ALA A 11 -36.55 14.16 45.80
C ALA A 11 -35.57 13.15 45.21
N ALA A 12 -36.04 11.94 44.92
CA ALA A 12 -35.27 10.93 44.20
C ALA A 12 -35.22 11.32 42.70
N LEU A 13 -34.07 11.84 42.25
CA LEU A 13 -33.78 11.96 40.82
C LEU A 13 -33.52 10.57 40.27
N GLY A 14 -34.49 10.03 39.55
CA GLY A 14 -34.33 8.80 38.79
C GLY A 14 -33.35 9.01 37.64
N PHE A 15 -32.16 8.43 37.74
CA PHE A 15 -31.25 8.30 36.62
C PHE A 15 -31.83 7.25 35.67
N GLY A 16 -32.53 7.71 34.64
CA GLY A 16 -32.92 6.86 33.51
C GLY A 16 -31.66 6.40 32.77
N VAL A 17 -31.31 5.13 32.93
CA VAL A 17 -30.31 4.48 32.07
C VAL A 17 -30.91 4.35 30.68
N VAL A 18 -30.53 5.25 29.78
CA VAL A 18 -30.76 5.06 28.34
C VAL A 18 -29.78 3.97 27.90
N SER A 19 -30.25 2.73 27.84
CA SER A 19 -29.53 1.67 27.14
C SER A 19 -29.44 2.04 25.67
N ALA A 20 -28.26 2.48 25.23
CA ALA A 20 -27.96 2.65 23.81
C ALA A 20 -28.20 1.31 23.11
N GLN A 21 -29.22 1.25 22.25
CA GLN A 21 -29.48 0.09 21.43
C GLN A 21 -28.35 0.01 20.38
N SER A 22 -27.38 -0.87 20.64
CA SER A 22 -26.37 -1.24 19.66
C SER A 22 -27.05 -2.09 18.60
N ASN A 23 -27.33 -1.52 17.43
CA ASN A 23 -27.78 -2.31 16.28
C ASN A 23 -26.63 -3.25 15.87
N THR A 24 -26.78 -4.54 16.17
CA THR A 24 -25.77 -5.60 16.04
C THR A 24 -25.55 -6.07 14.59
N VAL A 25 -25.74 -5.21 13.59
CA VAL A 25 -25.48 -5.55 12.19
C VAL A 25 -24.17 -4.90 11.77
N PRO A 26 -23.14 -5.67 11.40
CA PRO A 26 -21.90 -5.12 10.88
C PRO A 26 -22.14 -4.23 9.66
N VAL A 27 -21.56 -3.04 9.66
CA VAL A 27 -21.66 -2.12 8.53
C VAL A 27 -20.65 -2.56 7.47
N THR A 28 -21.18 -2.95 6.31
CA THR A 28 -20.40 -3.31 5.13
C THR A 28 -20.47 -2.20 4.07
N GLY A 29 -19.68 -2.33 2.99
CA GLY A 29 -19.71 -1.37 1.89
C GLY A 29 -20.92 -1.48 0.98
N LEU A 30 -21.14 -0.44 0.18
CA LEU A 30 -22.23 -0.41 -0.79
C LEU A 30 -22.17 -1.59 -1.78
N LEU A 31 -20.96 -2.12 -2.03
CA LEU A 31 -20.73 -3.29 -2.88
C LEU A 31 -20.52 -4.58 -2.08
N GLY A 32 -20.85 -4.58 -0.79
CA GLY A 32 -20.70 -5.72 0.13
C GLY A 32 -19.34 -5.75 0.83
N ASN A 33 -19.02 -6.92 1.40
CA ASN A 33 -17.76 -7.16 2.09
C ASN A 33 -16.59 -7.17 1.10
N ALA A 34 -15.42 -6.78 1.58
CA ALA A 34 -14.18 -7.01 0.87
C ALA A 34 -13.97 -8.51 0.66
N THR A 35 -13.71 -8.90 -0.58
CA THR A 35 -13.47 -10.29 -0.97
C THR A 35 -12.03 -10.69 -0.68
N VAL A 36 -11.83 -11.88 -0.15
CA VAL A 36 -10.49 -12.48 -0.03
C VAL A 36 -9.90 -12.66 -1.43
N VAL A 37 -8.69 -12.17 -1.64
CA VAL A 37 -7.94 -12.32 -2.90
C VAL A 37 -7.15 -13.61 -2.84
N THR A 38 -7.42 -14.56 -3.74
CA THR A 38 -6.81 -15.90 -3.73
C THR A 38 -5.89 -16.18 -4.92
N ASP A 39 -5.80 -15.25 -5.87
CA ASP A 39 -5.19 -15.40 -7.17
C ASP A 39 -4.14 -14.31 -7.47
N ASN A 40 -3.48 -13.81 -6.42
CA ASN A 40 -2.35 -12.91 -6.59
C ASN A 40 -1.19 -13.60 -7.34
N PRO A 41 -0.51 -12.93 -8.29
CA PRO A 41 0.66 -13.47 -8.97
C PRO A 41 1.81 -13.75 -7.98
N VAL A 42 2.20 -15.02 -7.87
CA VAL A 42 3.25 -15.45 -6.93
C VAL A 42 4.59 -14.83 -7.28
N GLY A 43 5.34 -14.43 -6.25
CA GLY A 43 6.68 -13.84 -6.40
C GLY A 43 6.66 -12.36 -6.77
N VAL A 44 5.50 -11.69 -6.77
CA VAL A 44 5.40 -10.24 -6.92
C VAL A 44 5.55 -9.56 -5.57
N ALA A 45 6.43 -8.56 -5.50
CA ALA A 45 6.65 -7.73 -4.33
C ALA A 45 6.73 -6.24 -4.70
N TYR A 46 6.29 -5.39 -3.78
CA TYR A 46 6.33 -3.94 -3.87
C TYR A 46 6.97 -3.36 -2.62
N HIS A 47 7.65 -2.24 -2.77
CA HIS A 47 8.26 -1.51 -1.67
C HIS A 47 7.81 -0.05 -1.69
N ALA A 48 7.50 0.52 -0.53
CA ALA A 48 7.23 1.94 -0.36
C ALA A 48 8.18 2.50 0.68
N ALA A 49 9.08 3.41 0.26
CA ALA A 49 10.03 4.06 1.15
C ALA A 49 9.53 5.44 1.57
N LEU A 50 9.29 5.64 2.88
CA LEU A 50 8.93 6.95 3.40
C LEU A 50 10.12 7.92 3.24
N PRO A 51 9.93 9.10 2.63
CA PRO A 51 11.04 9.98 2.31
C PRO A 51 11.67 10.59 3.56
N THR A 52 13.00 10.71 3.56
CA THR A 52 13.68 11.62 4.47
C THR A 52 13.36 13.06 4.07
N SER A 53 12.87 13.88 5.00
CA SER A 53 12.55 15.28 4.73
C SER A 53 12.86 16.17 5.93
N ASN A 54 12.93 17.48 5.69
CA ASN A 54 13.02 18.48 6.77
C ASN A 54 11.65 18.81 7.39
N LYS A 55 10.54 18.27 6.86
CA LYS A 55 9.17 18.54 7.32
C LYS A 55 8.75 17.61 8.46
N THR A 56 9.36 16.44 8.56
CA THR A 56 9.03 15.42 9.56
C THR A 56 10.23 14.51 9.81
N SER A 57 10.37 14.05 11.05
CA SER A 57 11.33 13.01 11.44
C SER A 57 10.86 11.60 11.11
N VAL A 58 9.61 11.43 10.66
CA VAL A 58 9.03 10.13 10.36
C VAL A 58 9.67 9.54 9.12
N THR A 59 10.30 8.38 9.28
CA THR A 59 10.95 7.61 8.22
C THR A 59 10.57 6.13 8.35
N GLY A 60 10.95 5.33 7.35
CA GLY A 60 10.68 3.91 7.35
C GLY A 60 10.30 3.39 5.97
N SER A 61 9.74 2.20 5.94
CA SER A 61 9.25 1.57 4.73
C SER A 61 8.15 0.55 4.98
N VAL A 62 7.47 0.21 3.89
CA VAL A 62 6.53 -0.91 3.80
C VAL A 62 6.99 -1.80 2.67
N HIS A 63 7.34 -3.05 2.97
CA HIS A 63 7.54 -4.11 1.99
C HIS A 63 6.27 -4.96 1.94
N ALA A 64 5.76 -5.25 0.75
CA ALA A 64 4.50 -5.96 0.56
C ALA A 64 4.66 -6.99 -0.55
N GLU A 65 4.47 -8.26 -0.24
CA GLU A 65 4.67 -9.36 -1.18
C GLU A 65 3.49 -10.31 -1.22
N THR A 66 3.31 -10.95 -2.36
CA THR A 66 2.27 -11.98 -2.53
C THR A 66 2.57 -13.15 -1.58
N SER A 67 1.57 -13.57 -0.81
CA SER A 67 1.68 -14.78 0.01
C SER A 67 2.05 -15.99 -0.85
N GLY A 68 2.80 -16.96 -0.31
CA GLY A 68 3.33 -18.09 -1.08
C GLY A 68 2.29 -18.96 -1.78
N ASN A 69 1.03 -18.91 -1.34
CA ASN A 69 -0.10 -19.62 -1.96
C ASN A 69 -0.97 -18.72 -2.88
N GLY A 70 -0.55 -17.49 -3.17
CA GLY A 70 -1.32 -16.51 -3.95
C GLY A 70 -2.49 -15.87 -3.19
N THR A 71 -2.71 -16.21 -1.91
CA THR A 71 -3.83 -15.67 -1.11
C THR A 71 -3.38 -14.51 -0.23
N GLY A 72 -3.90 -13.32 -0.53
CA GLY A 72 -3.56 -12.09 0.18
C GLY A 72 -2.12 -11.62 -0.05
N VAL A 73 -1.73 -10.64 0.75
CA VAL A 73 -0.45 -9.94 0.68
C VAL A 73 0.17 -9.90 2.07
N VAL A 74 1.42 -10.31 2.17
CA VAL A 74 2.20 -10.19 3.40
C VAL A 74 2.82 -8.80 3.44
N PHE A 75 2.44 -8.01 4.44
CA PHE A 75 3.02 -6.71 4.70
C PHE A 75 4.08 -6.82 5.79
N HIS A 76 5.21 -6.15 5.57
CA HIS A 76 6.26 -5.91 6.54
C HIS A 76 6.39 -4.39 6.68
N VAL A 77 5.96 -3.88 7.83
CA VAL A 77 5.95 -2.45 8.14
C VAL A 77 7.10 -2.14 9.08
N SER A 78 7.83 -1.07 8.79
CA SER A 78 8.84 -0.51 9.69
C SER A 78 8.76 1.02 9.64
N ILE A 79 8.33 1.65 10.72
CA ILE A 79 8.16 3.10 10.83
C ILE A 79 8.89 3.57 12.09
N SER A 80 9.57 4.70 12.01
CA SER A 80 10.32 5.29 13.13
C SER A 80 10.25 6.81 13.10
N GLY A 81 10.66 7.45 14.20
CA GLY A 81 10.70 8.91 14.30
C GLY A 81 9.32 9.56 14.41
N LEU A 82 8.30 8.80 14.85
CA LEU A 82 6.98 9.34 15.16
C LEU A 82 7.05 10.24 16.40
N PRO A 83 6.26 11.34 16.43
CA PRO A 83 6.21 12.20 17.61
C PRO A 83 5.74 11.45 18.86
N THR A 84 6.10 11.95 20.05
CA THR A 84 5.64 11.39 21.33
C THR A 84 4.18 11.66 21.64
N SER A 85 3.52 12.53 20.87
CA SER A 85 2.12 12.93 21.02
C SER A 85 1.39 12.97 19.67
N GLY A 86 0.06 12.92 19.70
CA GLY A 86 -0.78 12.94 18.49
C GLY A 86 -1.06 11.56 17.90
N GLY A 87 -0.56 10.49 18.54
CA GLY A 87 -0.99 9.12 18.30
C GLY A 87 -2.29 8.74 19.03
N PRO A 88 -2.75 7.48 18.92
CA PRO A 88 -2.12 6.40 18.16
C PRO A 88 -2.07 6.74 16.66
N PHE A 89 -0.92 6.52 16.03
CA PHE A 89 -0.72 6.87 14.63
C PHE A 89 -1.35 5.80 13.74
N LEU A 90 -1.83 6.25 12.59
CA LEU A 90 -2.50 5.40 11.61
C LEU A 90 -1.63 5.32 10.35
N TYR A 91 -1.83 4.27 9.59
CA TYR A 91 -1.24 4.07 8.28
C TYR A 91 -2.23 3.33 7.39
N HIS A 92 -2.41 3.84 6.17
CA HIS A 92 -3.40 3.34 5.24
C HIS A 92 -2.84 3.32 3.82
N ILE A 93 -3.40 2.45 2.98
CA ILE A 93 -3.22 2.53 1.53
C ILE A 93 -4.25 3.53 0.99
N HIS A 94 -3.78 4.49 0.22
CA HIS A 94 -4.59 5.53 -0.41
C HIS A 94 -4.83 5.24 -1.90
N GLU A 95 -5.91 5.75 -2.47
CA GLU A 95 -6.35 5.40 -3.83
C GLU A 95 -5.45 5.97 -4.94
N ASP A 96 -4.80 7.11 -4.68
CA ASP A 96 -3.93 7.75 -5.66
C ASP A 96 -2.44 7.69 -5.27
N PRO A 97 -1.53 7.67 -6.25
CA PRO A 97 -0.10 7.78 -5.99
C PRO A 97 0.26 9.18 -5.48
N VAL A 98 1.31 9.27 -4.68
CA VAL A 98 1.98 10.52 -4.33
C VAL A 98 2.50 11.16 -5.62
N PRO A 99 2.05 12.37 -5.98
CA PRO A 99 2.54 13.09 -7.15
C PRO A 99 3.99 13.57 -6.97
N ALA A 100 4.61 14.02 -8.06
CA ALA A 100 6.01 14.47 -8.08
C ALA A 100 6.35 15.57 -7.06
N ASN A 101 5.37 16.38 -6.63
CA ASN A 101 5.56 17.42 -5.62
C ASN A 101 5.53 16.89 -4.16
N GLY A 102 5.35 15.58 -3.96
CA GLY A 102 5.32 14.94 -2.65
C GLY A 102 4.08 15.26 -1.81
N SER A 103 3.00 15.76 -2.41
CA SER A 103 1.79 16.12 -1.68
C SER A 103 1.03 14.88 -1.20
N CYS A 104 1.08 14.60 0.10
CA CYS A 104 0.29 13.51 0.66
C CYS A 104 -1.21 13.75 0.55
N THR A 105 -1.70 15.00 0.47
CA THR A 105 -3.13 15.30 0.29
C THR A 105 -3.65 14.82 -1.08
N ALA A 106 -2.81 14.87 -2.11
CA ALA A 106 -3.18 14.46 -3.47
C ALA A 106 -3.23 12.93 -3.68
N THR A 107 -3.03 12.15 -2.61
CA THR A 107 -3.28 10.70 -2.62
C THR A 107 -4.76 10.37 -2.38
N GLU A 108 -5.60 11.41 -2.18
CA GLU A 108 -7.05 11.32 -2.06
C GLU A 108 -7.51 10.40 -0.91
N ALA A 109 -8.60 9.67 -1.07
CA ALA A 109 -9.21 8.83 -0.03
C ALA A 109 -8.43 7.51 0.17
N HIS A 110 -8.85 6.71 1.16
CA HIS A 110 -8.33 5.35 1.32
C HIS A 110 -8.73 4.47 0.13
N LEU A 111 -7.93 3.45 -0.17
CA LEU A 111 -8.27 2.42 -1.13
C LEU A 111 -9.52 1.65 -0.65
N ASP A 112 -10.66 1.90 -1.29
CA ASP A 112 -11.97 1.39 -0.85
C ASP A 112 -12.86 0.96 -2.02
N PRO A 113 -12.48 -0.11 -2.74
CA PRO A 113 -13.22 -0.58 -3.92
C PRO A 113 -14.65 -1.05 -3.58
N PHE A 114 -14.95 -1.33 -2.31
CA PHE A 114 -16.28 -1.77 -1.87
C PHE A 114 -17.16 -0.63 -1.35
N LYS A 115 -16.64 0.61 -1.33
CA LYS A 115 -17.35 1.82 -0.87
C LYS A 115 -17.90 1.64 0.55
N ARG A 116 -17.03 1.19 1.45
CA ARG A 116 -17.30 0.98 2.86
C ARG A 116 -17.37 2.29 3.63
N GLY A 117 -16.50 3.24 3.31
CA GLY A 117 -16.30 4.47 4.06
C GLY A 117 -15.58 4.25 5.39
N GLU A 118 -15.47 5.31 6.18
CA GLU A 118 -14.67 5.29 7.42
C GLU A 118 -15.51 5.13 8.70
N THR A 119 -16.83 5.24 8.60
CA THR A 119 -17.75 5.23 9.76
C THR A 119 -18.78 4.10 9.63
N PRO A 120 -18.92 3.24 10.65
CA PRO A 120 -18.12 3.18 11.88
C PRO A 120 -16.64 2.83 11.61
N PRO A 121 -15.72 3.05 12.57
CA PRO A 121 -14.34 2.60 12.45
C PRO A 121 -14.25 1.11 12.09
N CYS A 122 -13.14 0.68 11.49
CA CYS A 122 -12.91 -0.75 11.24
C CYS A 122 -12.99 -1.55 12.54
N ASP A 123 -13.72 -2.67 12.48
CA ASP A 123 -13.74 -3.69 13.52
C ASP A 123 -12.74 -4.79 13.12
N PRO A 124 -11.60 -4.94 13.81
CA PRO A 124 -10.60 -5.94 13.46
C PRO A 124 -11.10 -7.38 13.63
N SER A 125 -12.22 -7.61 14.32
CA SER A 125 -12.85 -8.94 14.41
C SER A 125 -13.65 -9.32 13.16
N LEU A 126 -13.97 -8.34 12.31
CA LEU A 126 -14.68 -8.48 11.04
C LEU A 126 -13.94 -7.74 9.91
N PRO A 127 -12.67 -8.09 9.62
CA PRO A 127 -11.80 -7.32 8.73
C PRO A 127 -12.32 -7.24 7.29
N GLU A 128 -13.19 -8.18 6.86
CA GLU A 128 -13.89 -8.14 5.58
C GLU A 128 -14.89 -6.98 5.46
N THR A 129 -15.28 -6.38 6.57
CA THR A 129 -16.16 -5.21 6.61
C THR A 129 -15.41 -3.89 6.61
N CYS A 130 -14.07 -3.92 6.55
CA CYS A 130 -13.23 -2.72 6.56
C CYS A 130 -12.85 -2.29 5.14
N GLN A 131 -12.37 -1.05 5.00
CA GLN A 131 -11.78 -0.62 3.73
C GLN A 131 -10.54 -1.47 3.43
N VAL A 132 -10.32 -1.79 2.16
CA VAL A 132 -9.13 -2.57 1.75
C VAL A 132 -7.85 -1.87 2.23
N GLY A 133 -7.79 -0.54 2.11
CA GLY A 133 -6.65 0.27 2.54
C GLY A 133 -6.54 0.54 4.05
N ASP A 134 -7.52 0.17 4.88
CA ASP A 134 -7.47 0.41 6.34
C ASP A 134 -6.61 -0.62 7.08
N LEU A 135 -5.28 -0.52 6.88
CA LEU A 135 -4.32 -1.44 7.49
C LEU A 135 -4.26 -1.28 9.01
N SER A 136 -4.28 -0.04 9.53
CA SER A 136 -4.29 0.21 10.97
C SER A 136 -5.53 -0.30 11.68
N GLY A 137 -6.69 -0.20 11.05
CA GLY A 137 -7.94 -0.73 11.56
C GLY A 137 -7.91 -2.25 11.68
N LYS A 138 -7.39 -2.94 10.65
CA LYS A 138 -7.31 -4.40 10.60
C LYS A 138 -6.19 -5.00 11.45
N HIS A 139 -5.00 -4.40 11.40
CA HIS A 139 -3.75 -5.00 11.90
C HIS A 139 -3.13 -4.27 13.08
N GLY A 140 -3.78 -3.21 13.57
CA GLY A 140 -3.38 -2.47 14.75
C GLY A 140 -2.74 -1.11 14.43
N LYS A 141 -3.03 -0.15 15.31
CA LYS A 141 -2.50 1.20 15.27
C LYS A 141 -1.11 1.28 15.90
N ILE A 142 -0.37 2.33 15.56
CA ILE A 142 0.97 2.55 16.09
C ILE A 142 0.90 3.26 17.45
N ASN A 143 1.34 2.55 18.50
CA ASN A 143 1.45 3.07 19.86
C ASN A 143 2.92 3.27 20.22
N GLY A 144 3.45 4.46 19.99
CA GLY A 144 4.85 4.81 20.30
C GLY A 144 5.49 5.67 19.23
N THR A 145 6.81 5.83 19.33
CA THR A 145 7.64 6.61 18.40
C THR A 145 8.20 5.75 17.24
N SER A 146 7.99 4.44 17.30
CA SER A 146 8.35 3.47 16.26
C SER A 146 7.36 2.32 16.21
N PHE A 147 7.36 1.59 15.10
CA PHE A 147 6.48 0.46 14.85
C PHE A 147 7.15 -0.52 13.90
N SER A 148 7.08 -1.81 14.23
CA SER A 148 7.39 -2.87 13.28
C SER A 148 6.36 -3.98 13.41
N ALA A 149 5.85 -4.45 12.28
CA ALA A 149 4.87 -5.52 12.23
C ALA A 149 5.01 -6.33 10.95
N SER A 150 4.61 -7.59 11.02
CA SER A 150 4.41 -8.44 9.86
C SER A 150 3.07 -9.15 10.00
N TYR A 151 2.25 -9.09 8.96
CA TYR A 151 0.92 -9.69 8.93
C TYR A 151 0.50 -9.96 7.49
N THR A 152 -0.46 -10.87 7.32
CA THR A 152 -1.10 -11.12 6.02
C THR A 152 -2.41 -10.35 5.95
N ASP A 153 -2.56 -9.51 4.94
CA ASP A 153 -3.84 -8.90 4.58
C ASP A 153 -4.50 -9.71 3.46
N LEU A 154 -5.70 -10.22 3.71
CA LEU A 154 -6.41 -11.09 2.77
C LEU A 154 -7.10 -10.33 1.63
N TYR A 155 -7.17 -8.99 1.70
CA TYR A 155 -8.06 -8.19 0.84
C TYR A 155 -7.29 -7.30 -0.14
N ALA A 156 -6.08 -6.88 0.21
CA ALA A 156 -5.17 -6.21 -0.71
C ALA A 156 -4.72 -7.17 -1.83
N SER A 157 -4.47 -6.62 -3.01
CA SER A 157 -4.12 -7.38 -4.22
C SER A 157 -2.82 -6.89 -4.87
N THR A 158 -2.01 -7.81 -5.39
CA THR A 158 -0.93 -7.54 -6.36
C THR A 158 -1.38 -7.77 -7.81
N ASN A 159 -2.59 -8.29 -8.04
CA ASN A 159 -3.19 -8.40 -9.37
C ASN A 159 -3.75 -7.05 -9.84
N PRO A 160 -3.22 -6.45 -10.93
CA PRO A 160 -3.62 -5.12 -11.42
C PRO A 160 -5.05 -5.04 -11.96
N GLU A 161 -5.68 -6.17 -12.25
CA GLU A 161 -7.07 -6.22 -12.74
C GLU A 161 -8.11 -6.03 -11.62
N LEU A 162 -7.70 -6.11 -10.35
CA LEU A 162 -8.59 -5.96 -9.21
C LEU A 162 -8.60 -4.52 -8.69
N GLY A 163 -9.78 -4.03 -8.32
CA GLY A 163 -9.91 -2.72 -7.66
C GLY A 163 -9.16 -2.61 -6.32
N SER A 164 -8.83 -3.75 -5.68
CA SER A 164 -8.00 -3.84 -4.48
C SER A 164 -6.49 -3.82 -4.77
N PHE A 165 -6.08 -3.63 -6.03
CA PHE A 165 -4.68 -3.52 -6.42
C PHE A 165 -4.01 -2.33 -5.75
N PHE A 166 -2.99 -2.62 -4.93
CA PHE A 166 -2.24 -1.59 -4.20
C PHE A 166 -0.94 -1.15 -4.91
N GLY A 167 -0.49 -1.89 -5.93
CA GLY A 167 0.84 -1.71 -6.49
C GLY A 167 1.07 -0.40 -7.24
N ASN A 168 0.02 0.31 -7.64
CA ASN A 168 0.06 1.66 -8.24
C ASN A 168 -0.44 2.76 -7.30
N ARG A 169 -0.48 2.46 -6.00
CA ARG A 169 -1.05 3.31 -4.96
C ARG A 169 0.03 3.87 -4.06
N SER A 170 -0.40 4.56 -3.00
CA SER A 170 0.48 5.07 -1.97
C SER A 170 0.12 4.56 -0.58
N VAL A 171 1.09 4.56 0.32
CA VAL A 171 0.86 4.46 1.76
C VAL A 171 1.00 5.84 2.39
N VAL A 172 0.12 6.16 3.34
CA VAL A 172 0.16 7.42 4.09
C VAL A 172 0.16 7.10 5.58
N VAL A 173 1.00 7.81 6.34
CA VAL A 173 1.04 7.76 7.81
C VAL A 173 0.35 9.01 8.36
N HIS A 174 -0.50 8.85 9.37
CA HIS A 174 -1.33 9.90 9.93
C HIS A 174 -1.20 10.00 11.45
N PHE A 175 -1.46 11.20 11.96
CA PHE A 175 -1.87 11.39 13.35
C PHE A 175 -3.24 10.73 13.63
N ALA A 176 -3.59 10.58 14.90
CA ALA A 176 -4.89 10.06 15.33
C ALA A 176 -6.08 10.91 14.82
N ASN A 177 -5.86 12.20 14.58
CA ASN A 177 -6.86 13.11 14.00
C ASN A 177 -6.91 13.07 12.45
N LYS A 178 -6.27 12.06 11.83
CA LYS A 178 -6.20 11.81 10.39
C LYS A 178 -5.35 12.81 9.58
N THR A 179 -4.70 13.78 10.21
CA THR A 179 -3.72 14.64 9.54
C THR A 179 -2.56 13.81 8.99
N ARG A 180 -2.27 13.96 7.70
CA ARG A 180 -1.21 13.23 6.98
C ARG A 180 0.17 13.75 7.39
N ILE A 181 1.07 12.84 7.78
CA ILE A 181 2.43 13.16 8.23
C ILE A 181 3.43 12.98 7.08
N THR A 182 3.40 11.81 6.46
CA THR A 182 4.30 11.42 5.36
C THR A 182 3.63 10.34 4.52
N CYS A 183 4.12 10.14 3.30
CA CYS A 183 3.55 9.21 2.35
C CYS A 183 4.60 8.74 1.35
N ALA A 184 4.35 7.59 0.71
CA ALA A 184 5.22 7.02 -0.30
C ALA A 184 4.43 6.18 -1.31
N ASN A 185 4.90 6.13 -2.55
CA ASN A 185 4.36 5.22 -3.56
C ASN A 185 4.86 3.79 -3.34
N PHE A 186 3.99 2.82 -3.62
CA PHE A 186 4.42 1.46 -3.85
C PHE A 186 5.12 1.38 -5.21
N VAL A 187 6.31 0.80 -5.22
CA VAL A 187 7.09 0.55 -6.44
C VAL A 187 7.38 -0.93 -6.55
N LEU A 188 7.17 -1.49 -7.74
CA LEU A 188 7.44 -2.90 -8.02
C LEU A 188 8.92 -3.20 -7.78
N MET A 189 9.19 -4.25 -7.02
CA MET A 189 10.54 -4.76 -6.86
C MET A 189 10.86 -5.68 -8.04
N SER A 190 11.92 -5.35 -8.79
CA SER A 190 12.40 -6.23 -9.85
C SER A 190 12.81 -7.57 -9.24
N ASN A 191 12.09 -8.64 -9.56
CA ASN A 191 12.60 -9.99 -9.34
C ASN A 191 13.86 -10.14 -10.19
N THR A 192 15.03 -10.01 -9.58
CA THR A 192 16.24 -10.59 -10.15
C THR A 192 16.14 -12.11 -10.00
N THR A 193 15.20 -12.74 -10.70
CA THR A 193 15.41 -14.09 -11.23
C THR A 193 16.43 -13.95 -12.36
N SER A 194 17.67 -13.59 -11.98
CA SER A 194 18.82 -13.92 -12.79
C SER A 194 18.86 -15.45 -12.80
N PRO A 195 18.85 -16.11 -13.97
CA PRO A 195 19.14 -17.53 -13.99
C PRO A 195 20.50 -17.67 -13.32
N SER A 196 20.54 -18.40 -12.22
CA SER A 196 21.78 -18.81 -11.57
C SER A 196 22.59 -19.57 -12.61
N ALA A 197 23.42 -18.85 -13.36
CA ALA A 197 24.51 -19.42 -14.09
C ALA A 197 25.50 -19.87 -13.02
N THR A 198 25.31 -21.11 -12.57
CA THR A 198 26.31 -21.89 -11.85
C THR A 198 27.68 -21.62 -12.50
N PRO A 199 28.68 -21.08 -11.79
CA PRO A 199 30.02 -21.03 -12.31
C PRO A 199 30.56 -22.46 -12.24
N THR A 200 30.40 -23.22 -13.32
CA THR A 200 31.10 -24.50 -13.46
C THR A 200 32.58 -24.19 -13.56
N SER A 201 33.26 -24.34 -12.43
CA SER A 201 34.71 -24.44 -12.34
C SER A 201 35.21 -25.53 -13.28
N SER A 202 35.89 -25.14 -14.35
CA SER A 202 36.82 -26.01 -15.08
C SER A 202 38.15 -25.28 -15.22
N HIS A 203 39.16 -25.87 -14.60
CA HIS A 203 40.57 -25.48 -14.58
C HIS A 203 41.20 -25.18 -15.96
N PRO A 204 42.36 -24.48 -15.99
CA PRO A 204 42.87 -23.81 -17.17
C PRO A 204 43.59 -24.78 -18.10
N ALA A 205 43.31 -24.69 -19.39
CA ALA A 205 44.17 -25.24 -20.43
C ALA A 205 44.87 -24.07 -21.15
N SER A 206 46.12 -23.84 -20.77
CA SER A 206 47.07 -23.07 -21.56
C SER A 206 47.34 -23.80 -22.88
N PHE A 207 47.17 -23.12 -24.00
CA PHE A 207 47.85 -23.46 -25.25
C PHE A 207 48.31 -22.18 -25.93
N THR A 208 49.62 -22.13 -26.14
CA THR A 208 50.42 -21.08 -26.75
C THR A 208 50.52 -21.24 -28.27
N ASN A 209 50.77 -20.09 -28.90
CA ASN A 209 51.46 -19.84 -30.18
C ASN A 209 50.63 -19.74 -31.47
N GLY A 210 50.85 -18.62 -32.17
CA GLY A 210 50.66 -18.52 -33.61
C GLY A 210 50.39 -17.09 -34.11
N ALA A 211 51.40 -16.22 -34.08
CA ALA A 211 51.34 -14.95 -34.79
C ALA A 211 51.35 -15.15 -36.31
N ALA A 212 50.43 -14.52 -37.04
CA ALA A 212 50.59 -14.20 -38.46
C ALA A 212 49.74 -12.97 -38.84
N THR A 213 50.43 -11.87 -39.11
CA THR A 213 49.95 -10.66 -39.78
C THR A 213 49.91 -10.87 -41.29
N VAL A 214 48.80 -10.58 -41.98
CA VAL A 214 48.81 -10.06 -43.38
C VAL A 214 47.59 -9.17 -43.61
N ALA A 215 47.80 -8.12 -44.37
CA ALA A 215 46.95 -6.96 -44.58
C ALA A 215 46.16 -7.00 -45.92
N HIS A 216 45.15 -6.13 -46.03
CA HIS A 216 44.54 -5.52 -47.24
C HIS A 216 43.80 -6.40 -48.27
N ALA A 217 42.53 -6.07 -48.54
CA ALA A 217 42.10 -5.51 -49.83
C ALA A 217 40.63 -5.06 -49.82
N ALA A 218 40.37 -3.95 -50.50
CA ALA A 218 39.08 -3.33 -50.75
C ALA A 218 38.16 -4.16 -51.65
N GLY A 219 36.84 -3.92 -51.54
CA GLY A 219 35.85 -4.47 -52.47
C GLY A 219 34.50 -3.78 -52.31
N SER A 220 34.28 -2.71 -53.07
CA SER A 220 32.99 -2.04 -53.25
C SER A 220 32.02 -2.92 -54.03
N PHE A 221 30.78 -3.04 -53.57
CA PHE A 221 29.62 -3.38 -54.41
C PHE A 221 28.40 -2.57 -53.97
N ALA A 222 27.69 -2.02 -54.95
CA ALA A 222 26.63 -1.03 -54.82
C ALA A 222 25.25 -1.61 -55.19
N THR A 223 24.21 -0.80 -54.93
CA THR A 223 22.79 -0.87 -55.39
C THR A 223 21.89 -1.83 -54.62
N ALA A 224 20.61 -1.59 -54.31
CA ALA A 224 19.60 -0.57 -54.64
C ALA A 224 18.63 -0.48 -53.42
N GLY A 225 18.04 0.63 -52.99
CA GLY A 225 17.02 1.41 -53.69
C GLY A 225 15.61 0.94 -53.29
N VAL A 226 14.97 1.59 -52.30
CA VAL A 226 13.50 1.62 -52.15
C VAL A 226 13.07 2.89 -51.41
N VAL A 227 12.23 3.66 -52.10
CA VAL A 227 11.62 4.93 -51.69
C VAL A 227 10.28 4.61 -51.01
N GLY A 228 10.10 5.03 -49.76
CA GLY A 228 8.84 4.90 -49.01
C GLY A 228 8.12 6.25 -48.89
N LEU A 229 6.97 6.34 -49.55
CA LEU A 229 6.11 7.51 -49.74
C LEU A 229 5.41 7.94 -48.43
N ALA A 230 5.50 9.23 -48.07
CA ALA A 230 4.73 9.82 -46.97
C ALA A 230 3.31 10.18 -47.45
N GLY A 231 2.30 9.57 -46.81
CA GLY A 231 0.88 9.82 -47.06
C GLY A 231 0.27 10.75 -46.01
N LEU A 232 -0.47 11.74 -46.52
CA LEU A 232 -1.13 12.87 -45.88
C LEU A 232 -2.62 12.57 -45.65
N VAL A 233 -3.19 12.79 -44.45
CA VAL A 233 -4.64 12.99 -44.21
C VAL A 233 -4.79 13.82 -42.92
N ALA A 234 -4.99 15.14 -42.97
CA ALA A 234 -6.23 15.91 -43.18
C ALA A 234 -7.16 15.95 -41.95
N ALA A 235 -7.25 17.14 -41.37
CA ALA A 235 -8.22 17.56 -40.37
C ALA A 235 -9.59 17.82 -41.02
N MET A 236 -10.67 17.56 -40.29
CA MET A 236 -11.99 18.15 -40.53
C MET A 236 -12.67 18.51 -39.22
N LEU A 237 -12.97 19.80 -39.09
CA LEU A 237 -14.01 20.34 -38.22
C LEU A 237 -15.37 19.76 -38.65
N VAL A 238 -16.18 19.33 -37.68
CA VAL A 238 -17.52 19.87 -37.37
C VAL A 238 -17.71 19.78 -35.87
#